data_AF-A0A2N2NKZ7-F1
#
_entry.id   AF-A0A2N2NKZ7-F1
#
_cell.length_a   1.000
_cell.length_b   1.000
_cell.length_c   1.000
_cell.angle_alpha   90.00
_cell.angle_beta   90.00
_cell.angle_gamma   90.00
#
_symmetry.space_group_name_H-M   'P 1'
#
loop_
_entity.id
_entity.type
_entity.pdbx_description
1 polymer ?
#
loop_
_entity_poly.entity_id
_entity_poly.type
_entity_poly.pdbx_seq_one_letter_code
_entity_poly.pdbx_strand_id
1 'polypeptide(L)'
;MAEEAPKPKSSISAVSPIQKSFVPQPISNLEQTGLSTLWLQDLALKIFYFQGYMSGFKLAEEMALPFTGIVDQIIEILKREKLVEVRTSQMGLGEGSYTYAITGAGIHRAREALDRSQYAGPAPVPIDVYNESILKQGRGRLQATSRLMHQVMAHLVLNEPTFNKLGPAVNSGTSIFLYGPPGNGKTSVARAIGNLVQGQIMYIPFSIYVDGQVIKLYDSVNHQLVREDDTTTTGTGTVRSGVRRDTRWLRVRRPFIITGGELTMAGLDLVFDTTNKYYEAPFQVKANGGILLIDDFGRQLVRPRDLLNRWIVPLENRIDYMSLHTGRKIEVPFDVLVIFSTNLPPRDLVDEAFLRRLRHKIEIGDPSYEDYRELFRRVSSQKGVTYTDEGLAYLLQEHYIKRSRNLRASHPRDICDQIIDISRYLNIEPILNKELIDKAAASYFVDL
;
A
#
# COMPACT_ATOMS: atom_id res chain seq x y z
N MET A 1 25.19 -39.18 -18.07
CA MET A 1 25.26 -37.72 -18.22
C MET A 1 23.86 -37.23 -18.52
N ALA A 2 23.28 -36.41 -17.65
CA ALA A 2 21.94 -35.84 -17.86
C ALA A 2 22.11 -34.39 -18.34
N GLU A 3 21.42 -34.01 -19.41
CA GLU A 3 21.36 -32.63 -19.88
C GLU A 3 20.32 -31.85 -19.06
N GLU A 4 20.73 -30.72 -18.49
CA GLU A 4 19.87 -29.87 -17.66
C GLU A 4 19.07 -28.90 -18.54
N ALA A 5 17.73 -28.95 -18.46
CA ALA A 5 16.86 -28.11 -19.29
C ALA A 5 16.97 -26.61 -18.93
N PRO A 6 16.88 -25.69 -19.92
CA PRO A 6 17.09 -24.27 -19.68
C PRO A 6 15.95 -23.62 -18.89
N LYS A 7 16.28 -23.06 -17.72
CA LYS A 7 15.35 -22.28 -16.88
C LYS A 7 14.93 -20.98 -17.61
N PRO A 8 13.64 -20.57 -17.55
CA PRO A 8 13.19 -19.35 -18.21
C PRO A 8 13.78 -18.10 -17.52
N LYS A 9 14.54 -17.30 -18.29
CA LYS A 9 15.12 -16.04 -17.82
C LYS A 9 14.03 -14.96 -17.73
N SER A 10 13.49 -14.72 -16.54
CA SER A 10 12.64 -13.56 -16.25
C SER A 10 13.46 -12.28 -16.06
N SER A 11 14.28 -11.91 -17.05
CA SER A 11 15.04 -10.66 -17.05
C SER A 11 14.15 -9.52 -17.54
N ILE A 12 13.59 -8.74 -16.60
CA ILE A 12 13.04 -7.41 -16.91
C ILE A 12 14.20 -6.55 -17.42
N SER A 13 14.28 -6.35 -18.73
CA SER A 13 15.28 -5.46 -19.33
C SER A 13 14.96 -4.01 -18.96
N ALA A 14 15.81 -3.44 -18.11
CA ALA A 14 15.66 -2.09 -17.58
C ALA A 14 15.65 -1.06 -18.70
N VAL A 15 14.61 -0.23 -18.74
CA VAL A 15 14.61 1.04 -19.49
C VAL A 15 15.22 2.11 -18.59
N SER A 16 16.17 2.88 -19.09
CA SER A 16 16.90 3.94 -18.36
C SER A 16 17.67 4.84 -19.33
N PRO A 17 18.08 6.07 -18.97
CA PRO A 17 17.68 6.94 -17.84
C PRO A 17 17.15 8.30 -18.38
N ILE A 18 16.95 9.42 -17.66
CA ILE A 18 17.13 9.80 -16.24
C ILE A 18 15.88 10.58 -15.77
N GLN A 19 15.30 10.26 -14.62
CA GLN A 19 14.69 11.26 -13.72
C GLN A 19 15.13 10.89 -12.30
N LYS A 20 15.76 11.81 -11.57
CA LYS A 20 16.28 11.51 -10.23
C LYS A 20 15.10 11.12 -9.34
N SER A 21 15.00 9.84 -8.98
CA SER A 21 14.10 9.40 -7.93
C SER A 21 14.39 10.22 -6.67
N PHE A 22 13.35 10.67 -5.99
CA PHE A 22 13.51 11.41 -4.75
C PHE A 22 14.32 10.56 -3.76
N VAL A 23 15.37 11.17 -3.20
CA VAL A 23 16.13 10.61 -2.09
C VAL A 23 16.09 11.65 -0.96
N PRO A 24 15.65 11.27 0.25
CA PRO A 24 15.70 12.14 1.42
C PRO A 24 17.12 12.67 1.62
N GLN A 25 17.26 13.99 1.67
CA GLN A 25 18.57 14.61 1.87
C GLN A 25 19.10 14.26 3.27
N PRO A 26 20.40 13.98 3.45
CA PRO A 26 20.96 13.79 4.78
C PRO A 26 20.84 15.08 5.60
N ILE A 27 20.54 14.91 6.87
CA ILE A 27 20.57 15.96 7.89
C ILE A 27 21.87 15.85 8.68
N SER A 28 22.37 16.97 9.21
CA SER A 28 23.64 17.05 9.96
C SER A 28 23.65 18.07 11.10
N ASN A 29 22.53 18.75 11.35
CA ASN A 29 22.36 19.71 12.45
C ASN A 29 20.90 19.72 12.93
N LEU A 30 20.66 20.35 14.09
CA LEU A 30 19.34 20.41 14.72
C LEU A 30 18.33 21.17 13.85
N GLU A 31 18.73 22.25 13.19
CA GLU A 31 17.85 23.07 12.37
C GLU A 31 17.25 22.28 11.19
N GLN A 32 18.05 21.43 10.55
CA GLN A 32 17.62 20.56 9.44
C GLN A 32 16.63 19.45 9.86
N THR A 33 16.50 19.17 11.16
CA THR A 33 15.41 18.28 11.62
C THR A 33 14.03 18.92 11.39
N GLY A 34 13.95 20.26 11.44
CA GLY A 34 12.70 21.02 11.45
C GLY A 34 11.87 20.84 12.74
N LEU A 35 12.48 20.31 13.80
CA LEU A 35 11.87 20.10 15.12
C LEU A 35 12.54 21.03 16.14
N SER A 36 11.81 21.43 17.18
CA SER A 36 12.41 22.23 18.25
C SER A 36 13.33 21.37 19.13
N THR A 37 14.43 21.94 19.60
CA THR A 37 15.39 21.26 20.48
C THR A 37 14.73 20.72 21.75
N LEU A 38 13.76 21.43 22.31
CA LEU A 38 12.97 20.98 23.47
C LEU A 38 12.13 19.75 23.14
N TRP A 39 11.53 19.66 21.96
CA TRP A 39 10.77 18.50 21.54
C TRP A 39 11.68 17.27 21.35
N LEU A 40 12.90 17.47 20.82
CA LEU A 40 13.91 16.42 20.68
C LEU A 40 14.44 15.93 22.05
N GLN A 41 14.63 16.83 23.02
CA GLN A 41 14.95 16.47 24.40
C GLN A 41 13.83 15.61 25.03
N ASP A 42 12.58 16.03 24.88
CA ASP A 42 11.41 15.29 25.36
C ASP A 42 11.30 13.90 24.69
N LEU A 43 11.58 13.78 23.39
CA LEU A 43 11.63 12.49 22.70
C LEU A 43 12.74 11.59 23.26
N ALA A 44 13.96 12.11 23.42
CA ALA A 44 15.08 11.37 23.97
C ALA A 44 14.79 10.86 25.39
N LEU A 45 14.23 11.71 26.26
CA LEU A 45 13.84 11.34 27.61
C LEU A 45 12.75 10.26 27.65
N LYS A 46 11.79 10.29 26.73
CA LYS A 46 10.77 9.23 26.59
C LYS A 46 11.37 7.90 26.17
N ILE A 47 12.31 7.90 25.23
CA ILE A 47 13.02 6.69 24.79
C ILE A 47 13.84 6.10 25.95
N PHE A 48 14.61 6.93 26.67
CA PHE A 48 15.32 6.49 27.88
C PHE A 48 14.36 5.97 28.98
N TYR A 49 13.21 6.60 29.18
CA TYR A 49 12.22 6.17 30.18
C TYR A 49 11.68 4.76 29.90
N PHE A 50 11.44 4.41 28.63
CA PHE A 50 10.92 3.10 28.25
C PHE A 50 11.99 2.00 28.16
N GLN A 51 13.21 2.32 27.74
CA GLN A 51 14.27 1.34 27.47
C GLN A 51 15.37 1.27 28.55
N GLY A 52 15.42 2.24 29.47
CA GLY A 52 16.38 2.26 30.56
C GLY A 52 17.79 2.70 30.12
N TYR A 53 18.78 1.83 30.32
CA TYR A 53 20.18 2.11 30.03
C TYR A 53 20.52 1.82 28.57
N MET A 54 21.08 2.79 27.84
CA MET A 54 21.49 2.59 26.45
C MET A 54 22.70 3.44 26.07
N SER A 55 23.31 3.13 24.92
CA SER A 55 24.39 3.95 24.35
C SER A 55 23.83 5.17 23.60
N GLY A 56 24.66 6.22 23.43
CA GLY A 56 24.30 7.36 22.59
C GLY A 56 24.01 6.98 21.14
N PHE A 57 24.73 6.00 20.60
CA PHE A 57 24.43 5.42 19.28
C PHE A 57 23.09 4.69 19.23
N LYS A 58 22.69 3.98 20.30
CA LYS A 58 21.38 3.32 20.35
C LYS A 58 20.25 4.34 20.43
N LEU A 59 20.41 5.40 21.24
CA LEU A 59 19.45 6.52 21.25
C LEU A 59 19.28 7.13 19.85
N ALA A 60 20.38 7.33 19.13
CA ALA A 60 20.36 7.86 17.77
C ALA A 60 19.64 6.94 16.77
N GLU A 61 19.81 5.62 16.89
CA GLU A 61 19.07 4.62 16.11
C GLU A 61 17.56 4.68 16.40
N GLU A 62 17.15 4.69 17.68
CA GLU A 62 15.73 4.75 18.09
C GLU A 62 15.05 6.07 17.67
N MET A 63 15.77 7.20 17.74
CA MET A 63 15.31 8.48 17.22
C MET A 63 15.36 8.56 15.68
N ALA A 64 16.00 7.61 15.00
CA ALA A 64 16.32 7.65 13.57
C ALA A 64 17.02 8.96 13.12
N LEU A 65 17.91 9.49 13.97
CA LEU A 65 18.69 10.71 13.74
C LEU A 65 20.20 10.41 13.76
N PRO A 66 21.03 11.13 12.98
CA PRO A 66 22.49 11.06 13.10
C PRO A 66 22.97 11.30 14.53
N PHE A 67 23.94 10.51 15.00
CA PHE A 67 24.54 10.75 16.31
C PHE A 67 25.26 12.10 16.36
N THR A 68 26.20 12.32 15.43
CA THR A 68 27.03 13.52 15.35
C THR A 68 26.27 14.74 14.85
N GLY A 69 26.39 15.85 15.56
CA GLY A 69 25.78 17.15 15.22
C GLY A 69 24.31 17.30 15.59
N ILE A 70 23.68 16.28 16.18
CA ILE A 70 22.26 16.26 16.53
C ILE A 70 22.07 15.58 17.89
N VAL A 71 22.22 14.26 17.98
CA VAL A 71 21.89 13.50 19.20
C VAL A 71 22.94 13.69 20.29
N ASP A 72 24.22 13.86 19.91
CA ASP A 72 25.29 14.31 20.79
C ASP A 72 24.96 15.64 21.50
N GLN A 73 24.47 16.63 20.77
CA GLN A 73 24.04 17.92 21.33
C GLN A 73 22.84 17.79 22.27
N ILE A 74 21.85 16.96 21.91
CA ILE A 74 20.69 16.68 22.79
C ILE A 74 21.15 16.01 24.09
N ILE A 75 22.01 14.99 24.00
CA ILE A 75 22.59 14.31 25.17
C ILE A 75 23.37 15.30 26.04
N GLU A 76 24.19 16.18 25.45
CA GLU A 76 24.98 17.15 26.22
C GLU A 76 24.10 18.17 26.97
N ILE A 77 22.99 18.63 26.35
CA ILE A 77 22.01 19.47 27.04
C ILE A 77 21.38 18.69 28.21
N LEU A 78 20.93 17.45 27.98
CA LEU A 78 20.33 16.62 29.03
C LEU A 78 21.32 16.28 30.16
N LYS A 79 22.61 16.09 29.87
CA LYS A 79 23.70 15.92 30.85
C LYS A 79 23.87 17.18 31.70
N ARG A 80 23.96 18.35 31.04
CA ARG A 80 24.13 19.65 31.69
C ARG A 80 22.93 20.01 32.59
N GLU A 81 21.72 19.64 32.18
CA GLU A 81 20.49 19.79 32.98
C GLU A 81 20.33 18.68 34.05
N LYS A 82 21.26 17.73 34.16
CA LYS A 82 21.26 16.58 35.09
C LYS A 82 20.04 15.64 34.92
N LEU A 83 19.48 15.59 33.71
CA LEU A 83 18.34 14.74 33.35
C LEU A 83 18.81 13.35 32.89
N VAL A 84 20.03 13.26 32.36
CA VAL A 84 20.74 12.00 32.11
C VAL A 84 22.16 12.06 32.66
N GLU A 85 22.72 10.90 32.97
CA GLU A 85 24.08 10.73 33.50
C GLU A 85 24.84 9.63 32.74
N VAL A 86 26.17 9.67 32.77
CA VAL A 86 27.02 8.60 32.21
C VAL A 86 27.24 7.53 33.28
N ARG A 87 26.82 6.29 33.01
CA ARG A 87 27.02 5.15 33.92
C ARG A 87 28.34 4.42 33.68
N THR A 88 28.74 4.29 32.41
CA THR A 88 29.97 3.57 32.05
C THR A 88 30.50 4.08 30.73
N SER A 89 31.77 4.51 30.73
CA SER A 89 32.59 4.60 29.52
C SER A 89 33.08 3.18 29.18
N GLN A 90 32.31 2.44 28.38
CA GLN A 90 32.78 1.14 27.86
C GLN A 90 33.99 1.34 26.93
N MET A 91 34.64 0.24 26.56
CA MET A 91 35.91 0.18 25.82
C MET A 91 35.79 0.59 24.33
N GLY A 92 35.07 1.68 24.05
CA GLY A 92 34.86 2.27 22.72
C GLY A 92 35.40 3.68 22.63
N LEU A 93 35.79 4.11 21.42
CA LEU A 93 36.28 5.46 21.16
C LEU A 93 35.10 6.40 20.88
N GLY A 94 34.90 7.39 21.76
CA GLY A 94 33.97 8.51 21.57
C GLY A 94 32.64 8.38 22.34
N GLU A 95 32.01 9.53 22.60
CA GLU A 95 30.86 9.68 23.50
C GLU A 95 29.62 8.84 23.10
N GLY A 96 29.42 8.58 21.81
CA GLY A 96 28.30 7.73 21.35
C GLY A 96 28.34 6.30 21.88
N SER A 97 29.51 5.81 22.29
CA SER A 97 29.69 4.49 22.90
C SER A 97 29.41 4.45 24.40
N TYR A 98 29.31 5.60 25.07
CA TYR A 98 29.05 5.66 26.51
C TYR A 98 27.63 5.18 26.83
N THR A 99 27.49 4.45 27.94
CA THR A 99 26.18 4.04 28.44
C THR A 99 25.60 5.15 29.31
N TYR A 100 24.44 5.67 28.90
CA TYR A 100 23.69 6.71 29.58
C TYR A 100 22.53 6.13 30.41
N ALA A 101 22.19 6.83 31.48
CA ALA A 101 21.04 6.55 32.34
C ALA A 101 20.18 7.79 32.52
N ILE A 102 18.86 7.60 32.58
CA ILE A 102 17.93 8.65 33.00
C ILE A 102 18.00 8.84 34.52
N THR A 103 18.07 10.09 34.99
CA THR A 103 18.07 10.41 36.41
C THR A 103 16.64 10.51 36.96
N GLY A 104 16.47 10.64 38.27
CA GLY A 104 15.15 10.93 38.87
C GLY A 104 14.50 12.21 38.33
N ALA A 105 15.30 13.24 38.03
CA ALA A 105 14.81 14.48 37.40
C ALA A 105 14.41 14.25 35.92
N GLY A 106 15.20 13.45 35.19
CA GLY A 106 14.86 13.01 33.84
C GLY A 106 13.54 12.23 33.79
N ILE A 107 13.33 11.31 34.74
CA ILE A 107 12.08 10.54 34.88
C ILE A 107 10.87 11.44 35.11
N HIS A 108 11.01 12.49 35.93
CA HIS A 108 9.92 13.46 36.16
C HIS A 108 9.53 14.17 34.86
N ARG A 109 10.51 14.74 34.15
CA ARG A 109 10.28 15.45 32.89
C ARG A 109 9.80 14.52 31.76
N ALA A 110 10.26 13.28 31.73
CA ALA A 110 9.75 12.26 30.80
C ALA A 110 8.26 12.01 31.03
N ARG A 111 7.79 11.91 32.28
CA ARG A 111 6.36 11.74 32.60
C ARG A 111 5.52 12.94 32.15
N GLU A 112 5.96 14.17 32.40
CA GLU A 112 5.29 15.37 31.88
C GLU A 112 5.21 15.38 30.34
N ALA A 113 6.25 14.90 29.65
CA ALA A 113 6.26 14.77 28.19
C ALA A 113 5.31 13.67 27.69
N LEU A 114 5.22 12.54 28.41
CA LEU A 114 4.27 11.45 28.14
C LEU A 114 2.81 11.87 28.37
N ASP A 115 2.57 12.76 29.35
CA ASP A 115 1.24 13.36 29.57
C ASP A 115 0.80 14.26 28.41
N ARG A 116 1.74 14.80 27.63
CA ARG A 116 1.45 15.51 26.36
C ARG A 116 1.34 14.54 25.18
N SER A 117 2.27 13.60 25.03
CA SER A 117 2.23 12.56 23.98
C SER A 117 3.10 11.35 24.33
N GLN A 118 2.50 10.15 24.29
CA GLN A 118 3.18 8.87 24.51
C GLN A 118 4.12 8.47 23.36
N TYR A 119 4.16 9.24 22.26
CA TYR A 119 4.99 8.92 21.10
C TYR A 119 6.49 8.90 21.47
N ALA A 120 7.11 7.73 21.31
CA ALA A 120 8.53 7.48 21.61
C ALA A 120 9.21 6.62 20.52
N GLY A 121 8.89 6.91 19.25
CA GLY A 121 9.52 6.27 18.08
C GLY A 121 10.46 7.22 17.32
N PRO A 122 10.82 6.90 16.07
CA PRO A 122 11.62 7.75 15.19
C PRO A 122 11.16 9.21 15.19
N ALA A 123 12.10 10.16 15.15
CA ALA A 123 11.77 11.56 15.08
C ALA A 123 10.88 11.83 13.84
N PRO A 124 9.76 12.57 13.99
CA PRO A 124 8.85 12.84 12.90
C PRO A 124 9.45 13.83 11.89
N VAL A 125 8.86 13.88 10.70
CA VAL A 125 9.22 14.83 9.64
C VAL A 125 8.16 15.94 9.56
N PRO A 126 8.52 17.24 9.51
CA PRO A 126 7.54 18.32 9.37
C PRO A 126 6.64 18.14 8.14
N ILE A 127 5.36 18.47 8.30
CA ILE A 127 4.35 18.29 7.24
C ILE A 127 4.71 18.94 5.91
N ASP A 128 5.33 20.12 5.91
CA ASP A 128 5.71 20.80 4.67
C ASP A 128 6.77 20.01 3.89
N VAL A 129 7.70 19.36 4.59
CA VAL A 129 8.74 18.50 4.01
C VAL A 129 8.12 17.18 3.49
N TYR A 130 7.16 16.62 4.24
CA TYR A 130 6.37 15.48 3.75
C TYR A 130 5.60 15.84 2.47
N ASN A 131 4.85 16.94 2.47
CA ASN A 131 4.06 17.43 1.34
C ASN A 131 4.95 17.65 0.10
N GLU A 132 6.09 18.32 0.25
CA GLU A 132 7.04 18.54 -0.82
C GLU A 132 7.61 17.21 -1.37
N SER A 133 7.88 16.23 -0.49
CA SER A 133 8.36 14.90 -0.91
C SER A 133 7.34 14.14 -1.74
N ILE A 134 6.05 14.20 -1.40
CA ILE A 134 4.97 13.53 -2.16
C ILE A 134 4.86 14.16 -3.54
N LEU A 135 4.86 15.49 -3.62
CA LEU A 135 4.81 16.22 -4.90
C LEU A 135 6.04 15.95 -5.78
N LYS A 136 7.24 15.83 -5.20
CA LYS A 136 8.47 15.42 -5.92
C LYS A 136 8.35 13.98 -6.43
N GLN A 137 7.80 13.06 -5.62
CA GLN A 137 7.69 11.63 -5.96
C GLN A 137 6.55 11.29 -6.92
N GLY A 138 5.50 12.09 -6.98
CA GLY A 138 4.41 11.95 -7.96
C GLY A 138 4.89 12.20 -9.40
N ARG A 139 5.82 13.16 -9.59
CA ARG A 139 6.39 13.52 -10.90
C ARG A 139 7.25 12.42 -11.55
N GLY A 140 7.76 11.48 -10.75
CA GLY A 140 8.60 10.36 -11.19
C GLY A 140 7.87 9.03 -11.32
N ARG A 141 6.53 9.04 -11.46
CA ARG A 141 5.74 7.81 -11.69
C ARG A 141 5.98 7.25 -13.08
N LEU A 142 6.15 5.93 -13.16
CA LEU A 142 6.17 5.22 -14.43
C LEU A 142 4.82 5.36 -15.15
N GLN A 143 4.84 5.72 -16.43
CA GLN A 143 3.62 5.76 -17.25
C GLN A 143 3.17 4.35 -17.64
N ALA A 144 1.88 4.09 -17.49
CA ALA A 144 1.21 2.86 -17.93
C ALA A 144 1.08 2.85 -19.46
N THR A 145 2.12 2.37 -20.14
CA THR A 145 2.08 2.16 -21.60
C THR A 145 1.23 0.95 -21.96
N SER A 146 0.64 0.92 -23.17
CA SER A 146 -0.15 -0.24 -23.66
C SER A 146 0.63 -1.56 -23.53
N ARG A 147 1.90 -1.60 -23.97
CA ARG A 147 2.78 -2.78 -23.84
C ARG A 147 2.86 -3.30 -22.40
N LEU A 148 3.04 -2.39 -21.44
CA LEU A 148 3.18 -2.75 -20.03
C LEU A 148 1.85 -3.19 -19.41
N MET A 149 0.75 -2.53 -19.78
CA MET A 149 -0.59 -2.95 -19.38
C MET A 149 -0.91 -4.36 -19.90
N HIS A 150 -0.56 -4.68 -21.15
CA HIS A 150 -0.73 -6.02 -21.71
C HIS A 150 0.13 -7.05 -20.97
N GLN A 151 1.37 -6.72 -20.62
CA GLN A 151 2.24 -7.62 -19.83
C GLN A 151 1.67 -7.90 -18.44
N VAL A 152 1.24 -6.87 -17.72
CA VAL A 152 0.74 -7.01 -16.34
C VAL A 152 -0.65 -7.68 -16.32
N MET A 153 -1.49 -7.44 -17.33
CA MET A 153 -2.82 -8.02 -17.45
C MET A 153 -2.87 -9.30 -18.30
N ALA A 154 -1.74 -9.85 -18.76
CA ALA A 154 -1.69 -11.02 -19.65
C ALA A 154 -2.42 -12.26 -19.10
N HIS A 155 -2.47 -12.39 -17.78
CA HIS A 155 -3.16 -13.47 -17.06
C HIS A 155 -4.68 -13.28 -16.97
N LEU A 156 -5.19 -12.10 -17.30
CA LEU A 156 -6.62 -11.79 -17.39
C LEU A 156 -7.09 -11.95 -18.84
N VAL A 157 -8.36 -12.34 -19.01
CA VAL A 157 -9.05 -12.26 -20.30
C VAL A 157 -10.01 -11.08 -20.20
N LEU A 158 -9.76 -10.04 -20.98
CA LEU A 158 -10.52 -8.79 -21.01
C LEU A 158 -10.75 -8.43 -22.47
N ASN A 159 -11.97 -8.01 -22.82
CA ASN A 159 -12.24 -7.51 -24.15
C ASN A 159 -11.43 -6.22 -24.45
N GLU A 160 -11.07 -6.02 -25.72
CA GLU A 160 -10.25 -4.87 -26.13
C GLU A 160 -10.86 -3.51 -25.77
N PRO A 161 -12.18 -3.26 -25.90
CA PRO A 161 -12.79 -1.98 -25.51
C PRO A 161 -12.60 -1.63 -24.03
N THR A 162 -12.64 -2.62 -23.14
CA THR A 162 -12.37 -2.44 -21.71
C THR A 162 -10.88 -2.20 -21.46
N PHE A 163 -10.01 -2.99 -22.09
CA PHE A 163 -8.56 -2.82 -21.97
C PHE A 163 -8.09 -1.42 -22.42
N ASN A 164 -8.58 -0.95 -23.56
CA ASN A 164 -8.25 0.38 -24.12
C ASN A 164 -8.70 1.55 -23.23
N LYS A 165 -9.69 1.35 -22.36
CA LYS A 165 -10.10 2.35 -21.35
C LYS A 165 -9.21 2.33 -20.09
N LEU A 166 -8.64 1.18 -19.73
CA LEU A 166 -7.86 1.01 -18.49
C LEU A 166 -6.51 1.75 -18.53
N GLY A 167 -5.76 1.67 -19.63
CA GLY A 167 -4.45 2.35 -19.75
C GLY A 167 -4.50 3.86 -19.49
N PRO A 168 -5.36 4.63 -20.21
CA PRO A 168 -5.56 6.05 -19.95
C PRO A 168 -6.04 6.36 -18.52
N ALA A 169 -6.91 5.50 -17.96
CA ALA A 169 -7.44 5.68 -16.62
C ALA A 169 -6.35 5.60 -15.54
N VAL A 170 -5.43 4.63 -15.65
CA VAL A 170 -4.26 4.50 -14.76
C VAL A 170 -3.33 5.72 -14.91
N ASN A 171 -3.05 6.14 -16.15
CA ASN A 171 -2.20 7.32 -16.41
C ASN A 171 -2.79 8.63 -15.89
N SER A 172 -4.12 8.74 -15.75
CA SER A 172 -4.74 9.93 -15.16
C SER A 172 -4.30 10.15 -13.70
N GLY A 173 -3.98 9.08 -12.97
CA GLY A 173 -3.67 9.12 -11.54
C GLY A 173 -4.82 9.63 -10.65
N THR A 174 -6.05 9.77 -11.18
CA THR A 174 -7.20 10.38 -10.47
C THR A 174 -8.08 9.35 -9.77
N SER A 175 -9.17 8.93 -10.44
CA SER A 175 -10.08 7.90 -9.94
C SER A 175 -10.53 6.97 -11.07
N ILE A 176 -10.73 5.70 -10.72
CA ILE A 176 -11.28 4.66 -11.60
C ILE A 176 -12.48 4.05 -10.91
N PHE A 177 -13.60 3.97 -11.62
CA PHE A 177 -14.83 3.34 -11.16
C PHE A 177 -15.08 2.06 -11.96
N LEU A 178 -14.70 0.92 -11.40
CA LEU A 178 -14.92 -0.41 -11.95
C LEU A 178 -16.30 -0.91 -11.52
N TYR A 179 -17.20 -1.11 -12.47
CA TYR A 179 -18.56 -1.59 -12.20
C TYR A 179 -18.92 -2.75 -13.13
N GLY A 180 -19.98 -3.48 -12.80
CA GLY A 180 -20.47 -4.62 -13.59
C GLY A 180 -20.81 -5.82 -12.70
N PRO A 181 -21.30 -6.94 -13.27
CA PRO A 181 -21.75 -8.09 -12.49
C PRO A 181 -20.67 -8.73 -11.60
N PRO A 182 -21.06 -9.41 -10.51
CA PRO A 182 -20.14 -10.22 -9.70
C PRO A 182 -19.53 -11.36 -10.52
N GLY A 183 -18.34 -11.81 -10.14
CA GLY A 183 -17.62 -12.90 -10.83
C GLY A 183 -16.73 -12.48 -12.01
N ASN A 184 -16.92 -11.29 -12.59
CA ASN A 184 -16.16 -10.87 -13.79
C ASN A 184 -14.75 -10.29 -13.52
N GLY A 185 -14.20 -10.48 -12.33
CA GLY A 185 -12.78 -10.17 -12.06
C GLY A 185 -12.42 -8.70 -11.88
N LYS A 186 -13.36 -7.80 -11.52
CA LYS A 186 -13.08 -6.39 -11.17
C LYS A 186 -11.91 -6.23 -10.20
N THR A 187 -11.93 -6.98 -9.08
CA THR A 187 -10.86 -7.01 -8.09
C THR A 187 -9.53 -7.50 -8.68
N SER A 188 -9.57 -8.45 -9.62
CA SER A 188 -8.37 -8.94 -10.32
C SER A 188 -7.76 -7.86 -11.23
N VAL A 189 -8.60 -7.09 -11.95
CA VAL A 189 -8.16 -5.92 -12.73
C VAL A 189 -7.53 -4.86 -11.81
N ALA A 190 -8.19 -4.54 -10.69
CA ALA A 190 -7.66 -3.58 -9.72
C ALA A 190 -6.34 -4.05 -9.10
N ARG A 191 -6.19 -5.34 -8.77
CA ARG A 191 -4.93 -5.92 -8.27
C ARG A 191 -3.84 -5.96 -9.35
N ALA A 192 -4.16 -6.20 -10.61
CA ALA A 192 -3.19 -6.10 -11.70
C ALA A 192 -2.64 -4.66 -11.82
N ILE A 193 -3.50 -3.64 -11.75
CA ILE A 193 -3.08 -2.23 -11.67
C ILE A 193 -2.25 -1.98 -10.40
N GLY A 194 -2.66 -2.55 -9.26
CA GLY A 194 -1.92 -2.52 -7.99
C GLY A 194 -0.47 -3.01 -8.14
N ASN A 195 -0.28 -4.17 -8.77
CA ASN A 195 1.03 -4.79 -8.99
C ASN A 195 1.98 -3.91 -9.83
N LEU A 196 1.44 -3.21 -10.84
CA LEU A 196 2.21 -2.25 -11.65
C LEU A 196 2.76 -1.09 -10.79
N VAL A 197 1.97 -0.60 -9.83
CA VAL A 197 2.38 0.48 -8.94
C VAL A 197 3.31 -0.03 -7.83
N GLN A 198 3.00 -1.17 -7.20
CA GLN A 198 3.86 -1.81 -6.19
C GLN A 198 5.27 -2.17 -6.72
N GLY A 199 5.43 -2.40 -8.03
CA GLY A 199 6.74 -2.59 -8.65
C GLY A 199 7.69 -1.38 -8.53
N GLN A 200 7.18 -0.21 -8.15
CA GLN A 200 7.95 1.00 -7.92
C GLN A 200 8.24 1.22 -6.42
N ILE A 201 9.32 1.93 -6.14
CA ILE A 201 9.78 2.25 -4.79
C ILE A 201 9.60 3.75 -4.53
N MET A 202 9.24 4.09 -3.29
CA MET A 202 9.19 5.47 -2.81
C MET A 202 9.68 5.56 -1.35
N TYR A 203 9.85 6.79 -0.89
CA TYR A 203 10.16 7.13 0.49
C TYR A 203 8.94 7.74 1.17
N ILE A 204 8.66 7.28 2.39
CA ILE A 204 7.70 7.89 3.32
C ILE A 204 8.38 8.09 4.69
N PRO A 205 8.06 9.14 5.45
CA PRO A 205 8.51 9.22 6.83
C PRO A 205 7.80 8.17 7.69
N PHE A 206 8.42 7.75 8.81
CA PHE A 206 7.72 6.93 9.80
C PHE A 206 6.49 7.67 10.37
N SER A 207 6.65 8.95 10.65
CA SER A 207 5.60 9.84 11.18
C SER A 207 5.82 11.30 10.75
N ILE A 208 4.75 12.07 10.78
CA ILE A 208 4.67 13.48 10.37
C ILE A 208 4.50 14.36 11.62
N TYR A 209 5.15 15.52 11.64
CA TYR A 209 5.06 16.53 12.70
C TYR A 209 4.19 17.71 12.29
N VAL A 210 3.25 18.09 13.17
CA VAL A 210 2.34 19.22 13.01
C VAL A 210 2.12 19.88 14.37
N ASP A 211 2.68 21.06 14.62
CA ASP A 211 2.38 21.90 15.79
C ASP A 211 2.46 21.17 17.16
N GLY A 212 3.53 20.40 17.36
CA GLY A 212 3.75 19.59 18.57
C GLY A 212 3.06 18.23 18.56
N GLN A 213 2.09 18.02 17.65
CA GLN A 213 1.42 16.75 17.43
C GLN A 213 2.22 15.85 16.48
N VAL A 214 2.06 14.54 16.66
CA VAL A 214 2.61 13.52 15.76
C VAL A 214 1.45 12.83 15.05
N ILE A 215 1.58 12.65 13.74
CA ILE A 215 0.71 11.83 12.90
C ILE A 215 1.52 10.62 12.44
N LYS A 216 1.24 9.43 12.98
CA LYS A 216 1.88 8.19 12.58
C LYS A 216 1.41 7.80 11.18
N LEU A 217 2.36 7.66 10.26
CA LEU A 217 2.10 7.37 8.85
C LEU A 217 2.38 5.91 8.53
N TYR A 218 3.57 5.44 8.89
CA TYR A 218 3.98 4.07 8.64
C TYR A 218 3.29 3.09 9.59
N ASP A 219 2.81 2.00 9.00
CA ASP A 219 2.45 0.77 9.68
C ASP A 219 2.80 -0.43 8.78
N SER A 220 3.06 -1.58 9.40
CA SER A 220 3.51 -2.81 8.73
C SER A 220 2.41 -3.59 8.01
N VAL A 221 1.14 -3.18 8.14
CA VAL A 221 0.00 -3.82 7.47
C VAL A 221 -0.18 -3.23 6.07
N ASN A 222 -0.06 -1.91 5.96
CA ASN A 222 -0.28 -1.15 4.72
C ASN A 222 1.01 -0.91 3.91
N HIS A 223 2.20 -1.00 4.53
CA HIS A 223 3.47 -0.62 3.89
C HIS A 223 4.47 -1.78 3.87
N GLN A 224 4.96 -2.13 2.67
CA GLN A 224 6.02 -3.10 2.49
C GLN A 224 7.39 -2.43 2.39
N LEU A 225 8.23 -2.57 3.43
CA LEU A 225 9.62 -2.12 3.41
C LEU A 225 10.44 -2.83 2.32
N VAL A 226 11.39 -2.11 1.72
CA VAL A 226 12.35 -2.65 0.76
C VAL A 226 13.76 -2.50 1.31
N ARG A 227 14.38 -3.63 1.67
CA ARG A 227 15.77 -3.70 2.18
C ARG A 227 16.76 -3.10 1.19
N GLU A 228 17.88 -2.59 1.70
CA GLU A 228 18.96 -1.98 0.92
C GLU A 228 20.02 -2.98 0.50
N ASP A 229 19.58 -4.15 0.06
CA ASP A 229 20.41 -5.08 -0.68
C ASP A 229 20.32 -4.72 -2.19
N ASP A 230 21.39 -4.97 -2.93
CA ASP A 230 21.56 -4.70 -4.38
C ASP A 230 21.73 -3.24 -4.87
N THR A 231 22.71 -2.52 -4.31
CA THR A 231 23.57 -1.66 -5.16
C THR A 231 25.06 -1.90 -4.90
N THR A 232 25.72 -2.51 -5.90
CA THR A 232 27.15 -2.87 -6.06
C THR A 232 27.57 -4.28 -5.61
N THR A 233 27.47 -5.24 -6.53
CA THR A 233 28.29 -6.48 -6.57
C THR A 233 29.56 -6.28 -7.44
N THR A 234 30.04 -5.04 -7.54
CA THR A 234 31.27 -4.64 -8.22
C THR A 234 32.00 -3.59 -7.36
N GLY A 235 33.08 -4.00 -6.69
CA GLY A 235 33.88 -3.11 -5.85
C GLY A 235 34.46 -3.83 -4.64
N THR A 236 35.76 -4.11 -4.70
CA THR A 236 36.55 -4.79 -3.65
C THR A 236 36.79 -3.89 -2.44
N GLY A 237 36.59 -4.45 -1.23
CA GLY A 237 37.48 -4.21 -0.10
C GLY A 237 37.52 -2.82 0.56
N THR A 238 36.45 -2.02 0.48
CA THR A 238 36.32 -0.80 1.32
C THR A 238 35.00 -0.80 2.08
N VAL A 239 35.05 -0.39 3.35
CA VAL A 239 33.87 -0.27 4.23
C VAL A 239 32.92 0.74 3.61
N ARG A 240 31.79 0.25 3.09
CA ARG A 240 30.82 1.08 2.38
C ARG A 240 30.19 2.05 3.38
N SER A 241 30.52 3.34 3.24
CA SER A 241 29.64 4.38 3.76
C SER A 241 28.27 4.18 3.12
N GLY A 242 27.31 3.70 3.91
CA GLY A 242 25.91 3.63 3.48
C GLY A 242 25.45 4.99 2.97
N VAL A 243 24.51 5.00 2.04
CA VAL A 243 24.00 6.23 1.43
C VAL A 243 23.55 7.16 2.54
N ARG A 244 24.27 8.27 2.76
CA ARG A 244 23.91 9.28 3.75
C ARG A 244 22.58 9.91 3.33
N ARG A 245 21.50 9.42 3.92
CA ARG A 245 20.12 9.93 3.80
C ARG A 245 19.55 10.19 5.19
N ASP A 246 18.49 10.98 5.26
CA ASP A 246 17.68 11.10 6.46
C ASP A 246 16.98 9.76 6.77
N THR A 247 17.34 9.15 7.90
CA THR A 247 16.87 7.83 8.35
C THR A 247 15.47 7.82 8.92
N ARG A 248 14.84 8.99 9.15
CA ARG A 248 13.40 9.09 9.46
C ARG A 248 12.52 8.59 8.32
N TRP A 249 13.09 8.45 7.13
CA TRP A 249 12.42 8.02 5.90
C TRP A 249 12.66 6.54 5.60
N LEU A 250 11.55 5.83 5.45
CA LEU A 250 11.47 4.43 5.11
C LEU A 250 11.35 4.26 3.60
N ARG A 251 12.17 3.36 3.05
CA ARG A 251 12.09 2.92 1.65
C ARG A 251 11.03 1.83 1.54
N VAL A 252 9.93 2.13 0.87
CA VAL A 252 8.77 1.23 0.72
C VAL A 252 8.45 0.97 -0.75
N ARG A 253 7.80 -0.15 -1.06
CA ARG A 253 7.04 -0.24 -2.32
C ARG A 253 5.91 0.77 -2.29
N ARG A 254 5.55 1.36 -3.43
CA ARG A 254 4.42 2.31 -3.49
C ARG A 254 3.17 1.63 -2.90
N PRO A 255 2.44 2.28 -1.98
CA PRO A 255 1.32 1.67 -1.27
C PRO A 255 0.24 1.10 -2.21
N PHE A 256 -0.36 -0.01 -1.81
CA PHE A 256 -1.60 -0.51 -2.41
C PHE A 256 -2.49 -0.99 -1.27
N ILE A 257 -3.32 -0.07 -0.78
CA ILE A 257 -4.21 -0.31 0.35
C ILE A 257 -5.56 -0.75 -0.19
N ILE A 258 -6.12 -1.81 0.40
CA ILE A 258 -7.44 -2.35 0.04
C ILE A 258 -8.36 -2.20 1.24
N THR A 259 -9.52 -1.62 1.01
CA THR A 259 -10.59 -1.44 2.00
C THR A 259 -11.89 -2.01 1.44
N GLY A 260 -12.78 -2.47 2.33
CA GLY A 260 -14.04 -3.11 1.96
C GLY A 260 -15.19 -2.60 2.83
N GLY A 261 -16.01 -3.51 3.37
CA GLY A 261 -17.12 -3.16 4.26
C GLY A 261 -16.72 -2.46 5.58
N GLU A 262 -15.46 -2.62 6.00
CA GLU A 262 -14.89 -1.99 7.20
C GLU A 262 -14.57 -0.49 7.06
N LEU A 263 -14.71 0.09 5.86
CA LEU A 263 -14.43 1.51 5.65
C LEU A 263 -15.48 2.38 6.36
N THR A 264 -15.04 3.13 7.37
CA THR A 264 -15.84 4.12 8.10
C THR A 264 -15.44 5.55 7.72
N MET A 265 -16.33 6.52 7.95
CA MET A 265 -16.01 7.95 7.75
C MET A 265 -14.82 8.39 8.63
N ALA A 266 -14.72 7.87 9.86
CA ALA A 266 -13.61 8.16 10.76
C ALA A 266 -12.26 7.70 10.18
N GLY A 267 -12.23 6.60 9.41
CA GLY A 267 -11.02 6.14 8.71
C GLY A 267 -10.58 7.02 7.53
N LEU A 268 -11.37 8.05 7.16
CA LEU A 268 -11.02 9.06 6.16
C LEU A 268 -10.49 10.37 6.77
N ASP A 269 -10.51 10.51 8.10
CA ASP A 269 -10.01 11.69 8.80
C ASP A 269 -8.92 11.29 9.81
N LEU A 270 -8.22 12.28 10.39
CA LEU A 270 -7.16 12.01 11.36
C LEU A 270 -7.76 11.42 12.66
N VAL A 271 -7.43 10.17 12.95
CA VAL A 271 -7.91 9.49 14.16
C VAL A 271 -6.96 9.82 15.32
N PHE A 272 -7.41 10.65 16.25
CA PHE A 272 -6.66 10.95 17.48
C PHE A 272 -6.88 9.86 18.53
N ASP A 273 -5.80 9.20 18.94
CA ASP A 273 -5.82 8.28 20.08
C ASP A 273 -5.72 9.07 21.38
N THR A 274 -6.76 9.02 22.21
CA THR A 274 -6.81 9.76 23.49
C THR A 274 -5.93 9.15 24.59
N THR A 275 -5.56 7.87 24.46
CA THR A 275 -4.66 7.16 25.40
C THR A 275 -3.21 7.48 25.05
N ASN A 276 -2.85 7.29 23.77
CA ASN A 276 -1.50 7.48 23.28
C ASN A 276 -1.16 8.96 22.96
N LYS A 277 -2.18 9.81 22.78
CA LYS A 277 -2.07 11.26 22.53
C LYS A 277 -1.20 11.55 21.30
N TYR A 278 -1.49 10.86 20.20
CA TYR A 278 -1.02 11.14 18.85
C TYR A 278 -2.08 10.68 17.83
N TYR A 279 -1.90 11.02 16.56
CA TYR A 279 -2.83 10.65 15.49
C TYR A 279 -2.34 9.45 14.68
N GLU A 280 -3.26 8.64 14.17
CA GLU A 280 -3.04 7.76 13.02
C GLU A 280 -3.46 8.47 11.73
N ALA A 281 -2.64 8.33 10.67
CA ALA A 281 -2.99 8.84 9.34
C ALA A 281 -4.15 8.04 8.71
N PRO A 282 -5.11 8.69 8.02
CA PRO A 282 -6.20 8.00 7.32
C PRO A 282 -5.70 7.28 6.06
N PHE A 283 -6.53 6.37 5.53
CA PHE A 283 -6.14 5.45 4.47
C PHE A 283 -5.61 6.14 3.21
N GLN A 284 -6.18 7.28 2.79
CA GLN A 284 -5.70 8.02 1.61
C GLN A 284 -4.30 8.63 1.81
N VAL A 285 -3.95 9.03 3.03
CA VAL A 285 -2.64 9.60 3.36
C VAL A 285 -1.60 8.49 3.49
N LYS A 286 -1.97 7.33 4.02
CA LYS A 286 -1.15 6.09 3.96
C LYS A 286 -0.99 5.57 2.52
N ALA A 287 -2.00 5.75 1.67
CA ALA A 287 -1.96 5.36 0.26
C ALA A 287 -1.29 6.40 -0.67
N ASN A 288 -0.82 7.54 -0.15
CA ASN A 288 -0.19 8.58 -0.96
C ASN A 288 1.04 8.04 -1.70
N GLY A 289 1.20 8.47 -2.95
CA GLY A 289 2.19 7.90 -3.84
C GLY A 289 1.76 6.56 -4.48
N GLY A 290 0.60 6.00 -4.12
CA GLY A 290 0.15 4.67 -4.50
C GLY A 290 -1.33 4.58 -4.92
N ILE A 291 -1.97 3.46 -4.57
CA ILE A 291 -3.38 3.15 -4.86
C ILE A 291 -4.16 2.90 -3.56
N LEU A 292 -5.40 3.40 -3.53
CA LEU A 292 -6.42 3.03 -2.56
C LEU A 292 -7.57 2.35 -3.30
N LEU A 293 -7.76 1.06 -3.08
CA LEU A 293 -8.89 0.27 -3.59
C LEU A 293 -9.99 0.22 -2.54
N ILE A 294 -11.20 0.59 -2.93
CA ILE A 294 -12.43 0.36 -2.17
C ILE A 294 -13.22 -0.71 -2.93
N ASP A 295 -13.19 -1.94 -2.42
CA ASP A 295 -13.94 -3.05 -3.00
C ASP A 295 -15.35 -3.16 -2.40
N ASP A 296 -16.25 -3.79 -3.14
CA ASP A 296 -17.69 -3.84 -2.84
C ASP A 296 -18.30 -2.47 -2.46
N PHE A 297 -17.89 -1.42 -3.16
CA PHE A 297 -18.40 -0.06 -2.99
C PHE A 297 -19.93 -0.01 -3.20
N GLY A 298 -20.66 0.48 -2.19
CA GLY A 298 -22.12 0.34 -2.10
C GLY A 298 -22.61 -0.62 -1.03
N ARG A 299 -21.72 -1.40 -0.40
CA ARG A 299 -22.04 -2.38 0.66
C ARG A 299 -21.39 -2.05 2.02
N GLN A 300 -20.79 -0.87 2.15
CA GLN A 300 -20.27 -0.34 3.40
C GLN A 300 -21.40 0.05 4.37
N LEU A 301 -21.08 0.14 5.66
CA LEU A 301 -21.96 0.76 6.66
C LEU A 301 -22.20 2.25 6.38
N VAL A 302 -21.23 2.91 5.75
CA VAL A 302 -21.31 4.31 5.31
C VAL A 302 -21.97 4.39 3.94
N ARG A 303 -22.85 5.38 3.74
CA ARG A 303 -23.50 5.59 2.44
C ARG A 303 -22.45 6.02 1.41
N PRO A 304 -22.45 5.46 0.18
CA PRO A 304 -21.57 5.85 -0.92
C PRO A 304 -21.45 7.36 -1.12
N ARG A 305 -22.59 8.07 -1.06
CA ARG A 305 -22.67 9.53 -1.19
C ARG A 305 -21.81 10.28 -0.17
N ASP A 306 -21.68 9.79 1.06
CA ASP A 306 -20.99 10.51 2.14
C ASP A 306 -19.46 10.40 2.00
N LEU A 307 -18.96 9.19 1.69
CA LEU A 307 -17.56 8.94 1.31
C LEU A 307 -17.16 9.79 0.10
N LEU A 308 -18.04 9.84 -0.90
CA LEU A 308 -17.82 10.56 -2.14
C LEU A 308 -17.87 12.08 -1.95
N ASN A 309 -18.81 12.61 -1.14
CA ASN A 309 -18.85 14.01 -0.74
C ASN A 309 -17.55 14.46 -0.04
N ARG A 310 -17.03 13.65 0.88
CA ARG A 310 -15.77 13.91 1.61
C ARG A 310 -14.55 14.03 0.68
N TRP A 311 -14.61 13.42 -0.50
CA TRP A 311 -13.53 13.41 -1.48
C TRP A 311 -13.79 14.20 -2.77
N ILE A 312 -14.88 14.98 -2.90
CA ILE A 312 -15.08 15.91 -4.03
C ILE A 312 -13.85 16.80 -4.21
N VAL A 313 -13.51 17.56 -3.17
CA VAL A 313 -12.42 18.53 -3.21
C VAL A 313 -11.05 17.86 -3.36
N PRO A 314 -10.70 16.78 -2.61
CA PRO A 314 -9.46 16.03 -2.84
C PRO A 314 -9.29 15.44 -4.24
N LEU A 315 -10.36 14.91 -4.85
CA LEU A 315 -10.29 14.35 -6.21
C LEU A 315 -10.16 15.43 -7.30
N GLU A 316 -10.77 16.61 -7.10
CA GLU A 316 -10.72 17.74 -8.02
C GLU A 316 -9.40 18.53 -7.88
N ASN A 317 -9.09 19.01 -6.67
CA ASN A 317 -7.98 19.94 -6.39
C ASN A 317 -6.67 19.24 -6.04
N ARG A 318 -6.66 17.92 -5.84
CA ARG A 318 -5.47 17.11 -5.47
C ARG A 318 -4.86 17.51 -4.12
N ILE A 319 -5.67 18.09 -3.22
CA ILE A 319 -5.33 18.48 -1.85
C ILE A 319 -6.44 17.98 -0.93
N ASP A 320 -6.07 17.25 0.12
CA ASP A 320 -6.95 16.85 1.21
C ASP A 320 -6.82 17.80 2.41
N TYR A 321 -7.96 18.14 2.98
CA TYR A 321 -8.09 19.05 4.12
C TYR A 321 -8.47 18.24 5.35
N MET A 322 -7.54 18.10 6.28
CA MET A 322 -7.77 17.38 7.53
C MET A 322 -7.80 18.33 8.72
N SER A 323 -8.54 17.98 9.76
CA SER A 323 -8.64 18.78 10.99
C SER A 323 -8.03 18.03 12.17
N LEU A 324 -7.23 18.71 12.96
CA LEU A 324 -6.75 18.25 14.27
C LEU A 324 -7.86 18.41 15.32
N HIS A 325 -7.77 17.68 16.44
CA HIS A 325 -8.65 17.85 17.61
C HIS A 325 -8.60 19.28 18.19
N THR A 326 -7.54 20.04 17.88
CA THR A 326 -7.38 21.46 18.23
C THR A 326 -8.19 22.41 17.33
N GLY A 327 -8.91 21.89 16.33
CA GLY A 327 -9.63 22.67 15.32
C GLY A 327 -8.74 23.23 14.21
N ARG A 328 -7.41 23.12 14.31
CA ARG A 328 -6.50 23.54 13.23
C ARG A 328 -6.66 22.63 12.01
N LYS A 329 -6.78 23.25 10.84
CA LYS A 329 -6.78 22.56 9.55
C LYS A 329 -5.36 22.46 8.99
N ILE A 330 -5.11 21.37 8.28
CA ILE A 330 -3.88 21.13 7.52
C ILE A 330 -4.21 20.64 6.11
N GLU A 331 -3.30 20.96 5.19
CA GLU A 331 -3.35 20.52 3.80
C GLU A 331 -2.35 19.38 3.59
N VAL A 332 -2.78 18.32 2.89
CA VAL A 332 -1.93 17.21 2.45
C VAL A 332 -2.19 16.93 0.97
N PRO A 333 -1.15 16.76 0.12
CA PRO A 333 -1.33 16.36 -1.26
C PRO A 333 -2.12 15.06 -1.36
N PHE A 334 -3.14 15.04 -2.21
CA PHE A 334 -3.94 13.85 -2.52
C PHE A 334 -3.38 13.19 -3.79
N ASP A 335 -2.15 12.64 -3.68
CA ASP A 335 -1.46 11.93 -4.76
C ASP A 335 -1.72 10.43 -4.68
N VAL A 336 -3.00 10.04 -4.65
CA VAL A 336 -3.46 8.65 -4.64
C VAL A 336 -4.35 8.38 -5.86
N LEU A 337 -4.18 7.20 -6.45
CA LEU A 337 -5.11 6.68 -7.45
C LEU A 337 -6.21 5.90 -6.72
N VAL A 338 -7.42 6.47 -6.66
CA VAL A 338 -8.56 5.83 -5.99
C VAL A 338 -9.28 4.89 -6.97
N ILE A 339 -9.42 3.62 -6.63
CA ILE A 339 -10.18 2.64 -7.41
C ILE A 339 -11.41 2.24 -6.62
N PHE A 340 -12.59 2.54 -7.13
CA PHE A 340 -13.86 2.02 -6.62
C PHE A 340 -14.22 0.77 -7.42
N SER A 341 -14.52 -0.33 -6.75
CA SER A 341 -15.00 -1.57 -7.36
C SER A 341 -16.39 -1.89 -6.82
N THR A 342 -17.37 -2.09 -7.70
CA THR A 342 -18.76 -2.33 -7.29
C THR A 342 -19.49 -3.34 -8.16
N ASN A 343 -20.43 -4.04 -7.55
CA ASN A 343 -21.40 -4.92 -8.21
C ASN A 343 -22.69 -4.18 -8.62
N LEU A 344 -22.83 -2.89 -8.27
CA LEU A 344 -24.02 -2.08 -8.53
C LEU A 344 -23.79 -1.09 -9.70
N PRO A 345 -24.80 -0.80 -10.53
CA PRO A 345 -24.72 0.27 -11.53
C PRO A 345 -24.38 1.63 -10.89
N PRO A 346 -23.53 2.47 -11.51
CA PRO A 346 -23.11 3.74 -10.90
C PRO A 346 -24.27 4.69 -10.55
N ARG A 347 -25.35 4.66 -11.34
CA ARG A 347 -26.59 5.45 -11.13
C ARG A 347 -27.37 5.07 -9.87
N ASP A 348 -27.19 3.86 -9.36
CA ASP A 348 -27.91 3.36 -8.18
C ASP A 348 -27.14 3.71 -6.88
N LEU A 349 -25.92 4.27 -7.02
CA LEU A 349 -25.03 4.64 -5.91
C LEU A 349 -24.99 6.15 -5.65
N VAL A 350 -25.03 6.96 -6.72
CA VAL A 350 -24.91 8.43 -6.66
C VAL A 350 -25.59 9.12 -7.85
N ASP A 351 -25.88 10.41 -7.66
CA ASP A 351 -26.47 11.28 -8.69
C ASP A 351 -25.53 11.60 -9.87
N GLU A 352 -26.11 12.12 -10.95
CA GLU A 352 -25.38 12.46 -12.16
C GLU A 352 -24.31 13.55 -11.93
N ALA A 353 -24.57 14.50 -11.01
CA ALA A 353 -23.64 15.57 -10.67
C ALA A 353 -22.37 15.04 -10.01
N PHE A 354 -22.47 13.98 -9.21
CA PHE A 354 -21.31 13.26 -8.71
C PHE A 354 -20.64 12.42 -9.79
N LEU A 355 -21.42 11.68 -10.60
CA LEU A 355 -20.86 10.85 -11.67
C LEU A 355 -20.00 11.67 -12.65
N ARG A 356 -20.31 12.94 -12.90
CA ARG A 356 -19.48 13.84 -13.72
C ARG A 356 -18.05 14.06 -13.18
N ARG A 357 -17.82 13.89 -11.86
CA ARG A 357 -16.51 14.06 -11.19
C ARG A 357 -15.62 12.81 -11.29
N LEU A 358 -16.22 11.63 -11.36
CA LEU A 358 -15.50 10.36 -11.57
C LEU A 358 -15.08 10.24 -13.03
N ARG A 359 -13.83 10.61 -13.35
CA ARG A 359 -13.32 10.70 -14.74
C ARG A 359 -13.46 9.38 -15.51
N HIS A 360 -13.01 8.27 -14.94
CA HIS A 360 -12.97 6.99 -15.64
C HIS A 360 -13.99 6.02 -15.04
N LYS A 361 -15.02 5.68 -15.82
CA LYS A 361 -16.00 4.64 -15.50
C LYS A 361 -15.79 3.50 -16.49
N ILE A 362 -15.48 2.32 -15.97
CA ILE A 362 -15.10 1.16 -16.78
C ILE A 362 -15.98 -0.01 -16.37
N GLU A 363 -16.75 -0.48 -17.34
CA GLU A 363 -17.59 -1.66 -17.18
C GLU A 363 -16.77 -2.93 -17.39
N ILE A 364 -16.83 -3.82 -16.40
CA ILE A 364 -16.31 -5.18 -16.48
C ILE A 364 -17.53 -6.11 -16.62
N GLY A 365 -18.04 -6.16 -17.84
CA GLY A 365 -19.20 -6.96 -18.24
C GLY A 365 -18.89 -8.46 -18.32
N ASP A 366 -19.87 -9.23 -18.79
CA ASP A 366 -19.74 -10.66 -19.00
C ASP A 366 -18.80 -10.96 -20.19
N PRO A 367 -18.02 -12.06 -20.14
CA PRO A 367 -17.14 -12.47 -21.24
C PRO A 367 -17.95 -12.90 -22.46
N SER A 368 -17.42 -12.69 -23.67
CA SER A 368 -17.95 -13.33 -24.89
C SER A 368 -17.72 -14.85 -24.85
N TYR A 369 -18.36 -15.61 -25.74
CA TYR A 369 -18.12 -17.06 -25.85
C TYR A 369 -16.64 -17.40 -26.16
N GLU A 370 -15.95 -16.59 -26.94
CA GLU A 370 -14.52 -16.79 -27.23
C GLU A 370 -13.64 -16.44 -26.01
N ASP A 371 -13.92 -15.33 -25.33
CA ASP A 371 -13.25 -14.99 -24.05
C ASP A 371 -13.44 -16.10 -23.01
N TYR A 372 -14.66 -16.66 -22.96
CA TYR A 372 -15.04 -17.71 -22.02
C TYR A 372 -14.36 -19.05 -22.31
N ARG A 373 -14.19 -19.38 -23.60
CA ARG A 373 -13.42 -20.54 -24.07
C ARG A 373 -11.95 -20.41 -23.71
N GLU A 374 -11.35 -19.24 -23.91
CA GLU A 374 -9.97 -18.96 -23.53
C GLU A 374 -9.77 -19.01 -22.01
N LEU A 375 -10.71 -18.45 -21.22
CA LEU A 375 -10.74 -18.58 -19.77
C LEU A 375 -10.77 -20.05 -19.34
N PHE A 376 -11.65 -20.87 -19.94
CA PHE A 376 -11.74 -22.30 -19.62
C PHE A 376 -10.44 -23.04 -19.92
N ARG A 377 -9.83 -22.83 -21.10
CA ARG A 377 -8.54 -23.45 -21.45
C ARG A 377 -7.45 -23.11 -20.43
N ARG A 378 -7.30 -21.83 -20.08
CA ARG A 378 -6.29 -21.37 -19.10
C ARG A 378 -6.52 -21.96 -17.71
N VAL A 379 -7.76 -21.93 -17.23
CA VAL A 379 -8.11 -22.41 -15.89
C VAL A 379 -7.99 -23.93 -15.79
N SER A 380 -8.48 -24.68 -16.78
CA SER A 380 -8.32 -26.14 -16.83
C SER A 380 -6.85 -26.53 -16.83
N SER A 381 -6.02 -25.88 -17.65
CA SER A 381 -4.56 -26.07 -17.66
C SER A 381 -3.89 -25.75 -16.32
N GLN A 382 -4.21 -24.62 -15.69
CA GLN A 382 -3.66 -24.24 -14.37
C GLN A 382 -4.03 -25.21 -13.25
N LYS A 383 -5.19 -25.85 -13.34
CA LYS A 383 -5.71 -26.75 -12.30
C LYS A 383 -5.53 -28.23 -12.58
N GLY A 384 -4.94 -28.60 -13.72
CA GLY A 384 -4.77 -29.99 -14.13
C GLY A 384 -6.06 -30.70 -14.55
N VAL A 385 -7.11 -29.96 -14.93
CA VAL A 385 -8.33 -30.54 -15.52
C VAL A 385 -8.10 -30.76 -17.02
N THR A 386 -8.32 -31.97 -17.54
CA THR A 386 -8.18 -32.24 -18.98
C THR A 386 -9.30 -31.54 -19.76
N TYR A 387 -8.95 -30.44 -20.44
CA TYR A 387 -9.85 -29.67 -21.29
C TYR A 387 -10.21 -30.43 -22.57
N THR A 388 -11.48 -30.36 -22.98
CA THR A 388 -11.95 -30.78 -24.31
C THR A 388 -12.88 -29.71 -24.88
N ASP A 389 -12.77 -29.44 -26.19
CA ASP A 389 -13.68 -28.50 -26.86
C ASP A 389 -15.12 -29.04 -26.92
N GLU A 390 -15.30 -30.36 -27.01
CA GLU A 390 -16.60 -31.04 -26.95
C GLU A 390 -17.26 -30.90 -25.57
N GLY A 391 -16.49 -31.08 -24.49
CA GLY A 391 -16.98 -30.88 -23.12
C GLY A 391 -17.38 -29.44 -22.84
N LEU A 392 -16.59 -28.46 -23.31
CA LEU A 392 -16.99 -27.05 -23.21
C LEU A 392 -18.27 -26.75 -24.01
N ALA A 393 -18.39 -27.27 -25.24
CA ALA A 393 -19.59 -27.09 -26.06
C ALA A 393 -20.83 -27.69 -25.39
N TYR A 394 -20.69 -28.87 -24.78
CA TYR A 394 -21.74 -29.51 -23.98
C TYR A 394 -22.15 -28.65 -22.77
N LEU A 395 -21.18 -28.16 -21.98
CA LEU A 395 -21.42 -27.27 -20.85
C LEU A 395 -22.19 -26.02 -21.28
N LEU A 396 -21.75 -25.35 -22.34
CA LEU A 396 -22.38 -24.14 -22.88
C LEU A 396 -23.82 -24.41 -23.34
N GLN A 397 -24.06 -25.50 -24.07
CA GLN A 397 -25.38 -25.80 -24.60
C GLN A 397 -26.38 -26.18 -23.49
N GLU A 398 -26.03 -27.12 -22.62
CA GLU A 398 -26.96 -27.67 -21.62
C GLU A 398 -27.14 -26.77 -20.40
N HIS A 399 -26.05 -26.17 -19.89
CA HIS A 399 -26.06 -25.47 -18.59
C HIS A 399 -26.10 -23.94 -18.71
N TYR A 400 -25.82 -23.37 -19.88
CA TYR A 400 -25.94 -21.93 -20.14
C TYR A 400 -27.10 -21.61 -21.08
N ILE A 401 -27.07 -22.09 -22.33
CA ILE A 401 -28.03 -21.69 -23.37
C ILE A 401 -29.44 -22.19 -23.03
N LYS A 402 -29.63 -23.50 -22.78
CA LYS A 402 -30.95 -24.06 -22.41
C LYS A 402 -31.50 -23.55 -21.06
N ARG A 403 -30.62 -23.07 -20.17
CA ARG A 403 -30.98 -22.56 -18.84
C ARG A 403 -30.98 -21.03 -18.76
N SER A 404 -30.76 -20.34 -19.88
CA SER A 404 -30.67 -18.88 -20.00
C SER A 404 -29.75 -18.21 -18.96
N ARG A 405 -28.61 -18.84 -18.65
CA ARG A 405 -27.64 -18.33 -17.67
C ARG A 405 -26.59 -17.43 -18.35
N ASN A 406 -26.24 -16.32 -17.70
CA ASN A 406 -25.16 -15.45 -18.14
C ASN A 406 -23.79 -16.11 -17.93
N LEU A 407 -22.85 -15.87 -18.84
CA LEU A 407 -21.45 -16.24 -18.64
C LEU A 407 -20.83 -15.31 -17.58
N ARG A 408 -20.03 -15.84 -16.65
CA ARG A 408 -19.23 -15.04 -15.71
C ARG A 408 -17.78 -15.49 -15.75
N ALA A 409 -16.83 -14.57 -15.62
CA ALA A 409 -15.41 -14.94 -15.68
C ALA A 409 -14.94 -15.83 -14.51
N SER A 410 -15.72 -15.95 -13.42
CA SER A 410 -15.46 -16.87 -12.30
C SER A 410 -15.91 -18.31 -12.58
N HIS A 411 -16.98 -18.52 -13.35
CA HIS A 411 -17.55 -19.85 -13.56
C HIS A 411 -16.53 -20.91 -14.03
N PRO A 412 -15.56 -20.64 -14.93
CA PRO A 412 -14.56 -21.62 -15.30
C PRO A 412 -13.72 -22.11 -14.12
N ARG A 413 -13.37 -21.22 -13.18
CA ARG A 413 -12.68 -21.56 -11.94
C ARG A 413 -13.56 -22.47 -11.09
N ASP A 414 -14.76 -22.01 -10.79
CA ASP A 414 -15.61 -22.63 -9.80
C ASP A 414 -16.11 -24.01 -10.27
N ILE A 415 -16.44 -24.14 -11.57
CA ILE A 415 -16.77 -25.43 -12.20
C ILE A 415 -15.56 -26.37 -12.19
N CYS A 416 -14.34 -25.89 -12.46
CA CYS A 416 -13.16 -26.74 -12.37
C CYS A 416 -12.86 -27.19 -10.93
N ASP A 417 -13.13 -26.35 -9.90
CA ASP A 417 -13.01 -26.78 -8.49
C ASP A 417 -14.00 -27.92 -8.19
N GLN A 418 -15.27 -27.76 -8.58
CA GLN A 418 -16.28 -28.81 -8.42
C GLN A 418 -15.90 -30.11 -9.14
N ILE A 419 -15.43 -30.04 -10.39
CA ILE A 419 -14.94 -31.22 -11.13
C ILE A 419 -13.80 -31.90 -10.36
N ILE A 420 -12.85 -31.14 -9.83
CA ILE A 420 -11.71 -31.69 -9.08
C ILE A 420 -12.16 -32.37 -7.79
N ASP A 421 -13.04 -31.74 -7.01
CA ASP A 421 -13.48 -32.30 -5.74
C ASP A 421 -14.35 -33.56 -5.94
N ILE A 422 -15.21 -33.58 -6.96
CA ILE A 422 -15.94 -34.78 -7.39
C ILE A 422 -14.97 -35.87 -7.87
N SER A 423 -13.97 -35.53 -8.68
CA SER A 423 -13.01 -36.51 -9.23
C SER A 423 -12.13 -37.12 -8.14
N ARG A 424 -11.69 -36.32 -7.16
CA ARG A 424 -11.00 -36.77 -5.94
C ARG A 424 -11.86 -37.73 -5.12
N TYR A 425 -13.14 -37.39 -4.89
CA TYR A 425 -14.06 -38.24 -4.13
C TYR A 425 -14.31 -39.59 -4.83
N LEU A 426 -14.45 -39.58 -6.15
CA LEU A 426 -14.66 -40.79 -6.96
C LEU A 426 -13.36 -41.54 -7.31
N ASN A 427 -12.19 -41.00 -6.93
CA ASN A 427 -10.86 -41.50 -7.26
C ASN A 427 -10.66 -41.73 -8.78
N ILE A 428 -10.98 -40.71 -9.57
CA ILE A 428 -10.81 -40.67 -11.04
C ILE A 428 -10.07 -39.40 -11.48
N GLU A 429 -9.57 -39.40 -12.71
CA GLU A 429 -8.90 -38.23 -13.30
C GLU A 429 -9.89 -37.08 -13.59
N PRO A 430 -9.54 -35.82 -13.27
CA PRO A 430 -10.40 -34.66 -13.52
C PRO A 430 -10.42 -34.31 -15.02
N ILE A 431 -11.51 -34.66 -15.70
CA ILE A 431 -11.69 -34.44 -17.14
C ILE A 431 -12.95 -33.60 -17.38
N LEU A 432 -12.88 -32.66 -18.33
CA LEU A 432 -14.03 -31.89 -18.80
C LEU A 432 -14.92 -32.78 -19.71
N ASN A 433 -15.63 -33.73 -19.09
CA ASN A 433 -16.56 -34.65 -19.75
C ASN A 433 -18.00 -34.44 -19.26
N LYS A 434 -18.98 -34.98 -20.01
CA LYS A 434 -20.42 -34.82 -19.72
C LYS A 434 -20.80 -35.16 -18.26
N GLU A 435 -20.37 -36.32 -17.75
CA GLU A 435 -20.77 -36.78 -16.43
C GLU A 435 -20.26 -35.85 -15.31
N LEU A 436 -18.98 -35.47 -15.37
CA LEU A 436 -18.38 -34.58 -14.38
C LEU A 436 -18.93 -33.17 -14.49
N ILE A 437 -19.20 -32.68 -15.71
CA ILE A 437 -19.89 -31.41 -15.96
C ILE A 437 -21.28 -31.40 -15.31
N ASP A 438 -22.10 -32.42 -15.55
CA ASP A 438 -23.47 -32.47 -15.03
C ASP A 438 -23.50 -32.47 -13.49
N LYS A 439 -22.61 -33.24 -12.84
CA LYS A 439 -22.48 -33.26 -11.37
C LYS A 439 -21.98 -31.91 -10.84
N ALA A 440 -20.95 -31.33 -11.44
CA ALA A 440 -20.39 -30.04 -11.04
C ALA A 440 -21.38 -28.89 -11.21
N ALA A 441 -22.10 -28.86 -12.33
CA ALA A 441 -23.12 -27.86 -12.62
C ALA A 441 -24.34 -27.99 -11.70
N ALA A 442 -24.78 -29.21 -11.37
CA ALA A 442 -25.86 -29.45 -10.41
C ALA A 442 -25.48 -29.04 -8.97
N SER A 443 -24.21 -29.16 -8.60
CA SER A 443 -23.72 -28.71 -7.29
C SER A 443 -23.55 -27.19 -7.20
N TYR A 444 -23.07 -26.55 -8.27
CA TYR A 444 -22.76 -25.12 -8.29
C TYR A 444 -23.97 -24.23 -8.61
N PHE A 445 -24.76 -24.59 -9.64
CA PHE A 445 -25.94 -23.84 -10.05
C PHE A 445 -27.17 -24.29 -9.26
N VAL A 446 -27.22 -23.91 -7.99
CA VAL A 446 -28.42 -24.02 -7.17
C VAL A 446 -29.46 -23.01 -7.66
N ASP A 447 -30.68 -23.47 -7.93
CA ASP A 447 -31.82 -22.58 -8.16
C ASP A 447 -32.26 -22.02 -6.79
N LEU A 448 -32.13 -20.70 -6.60
CA LEU A 448 -32.44 -19.94 -5.39
C LEU A 448 -33.86 -19.35 -5.40
#